data_AF-A8S492-F1
#
_entry.id   AF-A8S492-F1
#
_cell.length_a   1.000
_cell.length_b   1.000
_cell.length_c   1.000
_cell.angle_alpha   90.00
_cell.angle_beta   90.00
_cell.angle_gamma   90.00
#
_symmetry.space_group_name_H-M   'P 1'
#
loop_
_entity.id
_entity.type
_entity.pdbx_description
1 polymer ?
#
loop_
_entity_poly.entity_id
_entity_poly.type
_entity_poly.pdbx_seq_one_letter_code
_entity_poly.pdbx_strand_id
1 'polypeptide(L)'
;MVVKNMMSYELERIEELCRERGWSHYRLALEMDTSPNNIGNLFRRTTVPSIPTIRRICEVMGITMAQFYSTDGIQVTLNEQQRRIMDLYDKLDPLDKSKAEAYMEGLSAKAKDI
;
A
#
# COMPACT_ATOMS: atom_id res chain seq x y z
N MET A 1 2.97 23.72 12.79
CA MET A 1 1.71 23.21 13.37
C MET A 1 1.27 22.03 12.52
N VAL A 2 1.49 20.79 12.97
CA VAL A 2 0.90 19.62 12.32
C VAL A 2 -0.43 19.39 13.03
N VAL A 3 -1.53 19.60 12.33
CA VAL A 3 -2.85 19.21 12.83
C VAL A 3 -2.83 17.69 12.96
N LYS A 4 -3.01 17.22 14.19
CA LYS A 4 -2.98 15.81 14.57
C LYS A 4 -4.18 15.12 13.90
N ASN A 5 -3.93 14.20 12.96
CA ASN A 5 -4.97 13.36 12.35
C ASN A 5 -5.78 12.66 13.45
N MET A 6 -7.11 12.82 13.41
CA MET A 6 -8.04 12.18 14.34
C MET A 6 -8.69 10.92 13.73
N MET A 7 -8.23 10.51 12.54
CA MET A 7 -8.71 9.35 11.78
C MET A 7 -7.65 8.25 11.78
N SER A 8 -8.07 7.00 11.59
CA SER A 8 -7.12 5.89 11.39
C SER A 8 -6.56 5.93 9.97
N TYR A 9 -5.39 5.31 9.76
CA TYR A 9 -4.78 5.18 8.44
C TYR A 9 -5.76 4.62 7.39
N GLU A 10 -6.54 3.60 7.76
CA GLU A 10 -7.51 2.98 6.87
C GLU A 10 -8.55 4.00 6.39
N LEU A 11 -9.07 4.84 7.29
CA LEU A 11 -10.07 5.83 6.95
C LEU A 11 -9.49 6.91 6.03
N GLU A 12 -8.29 7.39 6.33
CA GLU A 12 -7.58 8.36 5.49
C GLU A 12 -7.34 7.82 4.09
N ARG A 13 -6.93 6.55 3.99
CA ARG A 13 -6.70 5.87 2.71
C ARG A 13 -7.99 5.69 1.92
N ILE A 14 -9.10 5.35 2.57
CA ILE A 14 -10.40 5.24 1.89
C ILE A 14 -10.85 6.63 1.39
N GLU A 15 -10.65 7.69 2.18
CA GLU A 15 -10.93 9.07 1.78
C GLU A 15 -10.11 9.52 0.57
N GLU A 16 -8.82 9.18 0.55
CA GLU A 16 -7.94 9.42 -0.59
C GLU A 16 -8.44 8.70 -1.86
N LEU A 17 -8.73 7.39 -1.77
CA LEU A 17 -9.23 6.61 -2.90
C LEU A 17 -10.57 7.12 -3.43
N CYS A 18 -11.44 7.64 -2.54
CA CYS A 18 -12.69 8.30 -2.94
C CYS A 18 -12.40 9.62 -3.66
N ARG A 19 -11.49 10.44 -3.12
CA ARG A 19 -11.11 11.73 -3.70
C ARG A 19 -10.52 11.58 -5.10
N GLU A 20 -9.61 10.62 -5.31
CA GLU A 20 -9.00 10.32 -6.62
C GLU A 20 -10.03 9.95 -7.69
N ARG A 21 -11.13 9.28 -7.29
CA ARG A 21 -12.20 8.85 -8.21
C ARG A 21 -13.35 9.85 -8.30
N GLY A 22 -13.32 10.95 -7.55
CA GLY A 22 -14.45 11.87 -7.43
C GLY A 22 -15.69 11.24 -6.76
N TRP A 23 -15.49 10.21 -5.94
CA TRP A 23 -16.58 9.51 -5.26
C TRP A 23 -16.96 10.22 -3.96
N SER A 24 -18.27 10.34 -3.74
CA SER A 24 -18.80 10.67 -2.42
C SER A 24 -18.88 9.42 -1.54
N HIS A 25 -18.96 9.58 -0.22
CA HIS A 25 -19.24 8.47 0.70
C HIS A 25 -20.55 7.74 0.36
N TYR A 26 -21.51 8.46 -0.19
CA TYR A 26 -22.74 7.86 -0.71
C TYR A 26 -22.46 6.95 -1.92
N ARG A 27 -21.63 7.39 -2.88
CA ARG A 27 -21.23 6.55 -4.02
C ARG A 27 -20.46 5.31 -3.55
N LEU A 28 -19.53 5.47 -2.60
CA LEU A 28 -18.84 4.33 -2.00
C LEU A 28 -19.83 3.33 -1.40
N ALA A 29 -20.86 3.79 -0.69
CA ALA A 29 -21.87 2.91 -0.11
C ALA A 29 -22.63 2.11 -1.18
N LEU A 30 -22.96 2.73 -2.30
CA LEU A 30 -23.61 2.06 -3.44
C LEU A 30 -22.71 0.97 -4.05
N GLU A 31 -21.45 1.27 -4.31
CA GLU A 31 -20.49 0.31 -4.88
C GLU A 31 -20.24 -0.87 -3.93
N MET A 32 -20.19 -0.58 -2.63
CA MET A 32 -20.04 -1.57 -1.56
C MET A 32 -21.28 -2.43 -1.31
N ASP A 33 -22.41 -2.12 -1.97
CA ASP A 33 -23.72 -2.72 -1.69
C ASP A 33 -24.09 -2.64 -0.20
N THR A 34 -23.94 -1.45 0.39
CA THR A 34 -24.24 -1.19 1.80
C THR A 34 -25.00 0.11 2.00
N SER A 35 -25.60 0.28 3.19
CA SER A 35 -26.35 1.51 3.45
C SER A 35 -25.43 2.73 3.56
N PRO A 36 -25.84 3.91 3.04
CA PRO A 36 -25.11 5.16 3.25
C PRO A 36 -24.87 5.49 4.72
N ASN A 37 -25.77 5.07 5.62
CA ASN A 37 -25.62 5.23 7.06
C ASN A 37 -24.47 4.37 7.62
N ASN A 38 -24.19 3.20 7.04
CA ASN A 38 -23.07 2.35 7.45
C ASN A 38 -21.74 3.05 7.16
N ILE A 39 -21.52 3.47 5.91
CA ILE A 39 -20.32 4.22 5.52
C ILE A 39 -20.25 5.55 6.28
N GLY A 40 -21.36 6.29 6.40
CA GLY A 40 -21.40 7.54 7.16
C GLY A 40 -21.00 7.37 8.62
N ASN A 41 -21.45 6.29 9.29
CA ASN A 41 -21.04 5.98 10.66
C ASN A 41 -19.58 5.54 10.75
N LEU A 42 -19.07 4.79 9.77
CA LEU A 42 -17.68 4.37 9.70
C LEU A 42 -16.72 5.57 9.80
N PHE A 43 -16.96 6.60 8.98
CA PHE A 43 -16.19 7.84 9.00
C PHE A 43 -16.49 8.71 10.23
N ARG A 44 -17.77 8.95 10.53
CA ARG A 44 -18.16 9.84 11.65
C ARG A 44 -17.66 9.36 13.01
N ARG A 45 -17.67 8.04 13.24
CA ARG A 45 -17.24 7.42 14.51
C ARG A 45 -15.77 7.03 14.50
N THR A 46 -15.02 7.42 13.45
CA THR A 46 -13.61 7.06 13.27
C THR A 46 -13.36 5.58 13.53
N THR A 47 -14.30 4.73 13.10
CA THR A 47 -14.28 3.30 13.41
C THR A 47 -13.33 2.62 12.44
N VAL A 48 -12.34 1.92 12.98
CA VAL A 48 -11.41 1.13 12.16
C VAL A 48 -12.22 0.06 11.42
N PRO A 49 -12.24 0.05 10.08
CA PRO A 49 -12.97 -0.96 9.33
C PRO A 49 -12.39 -2.35 9.59
N SER A 50 -13.24 -3.37 9.65
CA SER A 50 -12.78 -4.75 9.79
C SER A 50 -12.03 -5.22 8.53
N ILE A 51 -11.16 -6.22 8.64
CA ILE A 51 -10.45 -6.80 7.48
C ILE A 51 -11.42 -7.23 6.34
N PRO A 52 -12.58 -7.88 6.61
CA PRO A 52 -13.59 -8.12 5.58
C PRO A 52 -14.09 -6.85 4.89
N THR A 53 -14.33 -5.78 5.65
CA THR A 53 -14.76 -4.49 5.11
C THR A 53 -13.69 -3.89 4.20
N ILE A 54 -12.43 -3.90 4.61
CA ILE A 54 -11.31 -3.38 3.81
C ILE A 54 -11.14 -4.19 2.52
N ARG A 55 -11.23 -5.52 2.59
CA ARG A 55 -11.19 -6.38 1.39
C ARG A 55 -12.29 -6.00 0.40
N ARG A 56 -13.52 -5.83 0.89
CA ARG A 56 -14.63 -5.44 0.03
C ARG A 56 -14.43 -4.04 -0.58
N ILE A 57 -13.87 -3.09 0.18
CA ILE A 57 -13.49 -1.78 -0.36
C ILE A 57 -12.42 -1.93 -1.46
N CYS A 58 -11.39 -2.75 -1.23
CA CYS A 58 -10.35 -3.01 -2.22
C CYS A 58 -10.94 -3.60 -3.52
N GLU A 59 -11.87 -4.55 -3.40
CA GLU A 59 -12.58 -5.16 -4.54
C GLU A 59 -13.31 -4.11 -5.38
N VAL A 60 -14.14 -3.25 -4.76
CA VAL A 60 -14.92 -2.23 -5.49
C VAL A 60 -14.05 -1.10 -6.03
N MET A 61 -12.91 -0.85 -5.37
CA MET A 61 -11.90 0.11 -5.83
C MET A 61 -11.01 -0.46 -6.94
N GLY A 62 -11.03 -1.77 -7.18
CA GLY A 62 -10.18 -2.44 -8.17
C GLY A 62 -8.69 -2.49 -7.78
N ILE A 63 -8.39 -2.55 -6.48
CA ILE A 63 -7.03 -2.61 -5.94
C ILE A 63 -6.84 -3.84 -5.04
N THR A 64 -5.59 -4.23 -4.81
CA THR A 64 -5.24 -5.28 -3.85
C THR A 64 -5.09 -4.73 -2.43
N MET A 65 -5.16 -5.61 -1.43
CA MET A 65 -4.83 -5.26 -0.04
C MET A 65 -3.41 -4.70 0.11
N ALA A 66 -2.45 -5.21 -0.69
CA ALA A 66 -1.10 -4.68 -0.71
C ALA A 66 -1.06 -3.23 -1.22
N GLN A 67 -1.80 -2.92 -2.29
CA GLN A 67 -1.94 -1.56 -2.85
C GLN A 67 -2.67 -0.60 -1.90
N PHE A 68 -3.62 -1.12 -1.12
CA PHE A 68 -4.31 -0.35 -0.09
C PHE A 68 -3.32 0.12 0.99
N TYR A 69 -2.48 -0.78 1.50
CA TYR A 69 -1.49 -0.52 2.57
C TYR A 69 -0.11 -0.07 2.07
N SER A 70 0.07 0.17 0.77
CA SER A 70 1.34 0.69 0.25
C SER A 70 1.48 2.16 0.66
N THR A 71 2.40 2.46 1.56
CA THR A 71 2.81 3.84 1.86
C THR A 71 3.51 4.44 0.63
N ASP A 72 3.14 5.69 0.30
CA ASP A 72 3.76 6.52 -0.74
C ASP A 72 3.73 5.95 -2.17
N GLY A 73 2.75 5.09 -2.48
CA GLY A 73 2.62 4.50 -3.82
C GLY A 73 3.74 3.52 -4.18
N ILE A 74 4.57 3.10 -3.20
CA ILE A 74 5.60 2.09 -3.42
C ILE A 74 4.95 0.71 -3.41
N GLN A 75 4.30 0.38 -4.53
CA GLN A 75 4.21 -1.00 -4.98
C GLN A 75 5.60 -1.38 -5.50
N VAL A 76 6.40 -2.10 -4.72
CA VAL A 76 7.57 -2.76 -5.29
C VAL A 76 7.07 -3.96 -6.10
N THR A 77 6.52 -3.71 -7.27
CA THR A 77 6.36 -4.73 -8.29
C THR A 77 7.76 -5.03 -8.84
N LEU A 78 8.42 -6.04 -8.25
CA LEU A 78 9.69 -6.54 -8.76
C LEU A 78 9.48 -7.02 -10.20
N ASN A 79 10.31 -6.54 -11.13
CA ASN A 79 10.40 -7.16 -12.45
C ASN A 79 11.02 -8.56 -12.35
N GLU A 80 10.97 -9.35 -13.43
CA GLU A 80 11.47 -10.73 -13.42
C GLU A 80 12.94 -10.85 -12.99
N GLN A 81 13.77 -9.89 -13.42
CA GLN A 81 15.19 -9.87 -13.06
C GLN A 81 15.40 -9.57 -11.58
N GLN A 82 14.69 -8.58 -11.04
CA GLN A 82 14.76 -8.22 -9.62
C GLN A 82 14.24 -9.36 -8.73
N ARG A 83 13.14 -10.00 -9.11
CA ARG A 83 12.60 -11.19 -8.42
C ARG A 83 13.63 -12.32 -8.38
N ARG A 84 14.24 -12.63 -9.53
CA ARG A 84 15.29 -13.65 -9.61
C ARG A 84 16.48 -13.36 -8.71
N ILE A 85 16.89 -12.10 -8.61
CA ILE A 85 18.00 -11.70 -7.72
C ILE A 85 17.63 -11.95 -6.26
N MET A 86 16.42 -11.57 -5.84
CA MET A 86 15.93 -11.83 -4.48
C MET A 86 15.86 -13.33 -4.16
N ASP A 87 15.34 -14.15 -5.08
CA ASP A 87 15.25 -15.61 -4.91
C ASP A 87 16.63 -16.28 -4.77
N LEU A 88 17.67 -15.71 -5.39
CA LEU A 88 19.05 -16.18 -5.21
C LEU A 88 19.62 -15.71 -3.87
N TYR A 89 19.40 -14.44 -3.53
CA TYR A 89 19.89 -13.83 -2.30
C TYR A 89 19.34 -14.54 -1.05
N ASP A 90 18.06 -14.94 -1.06
CA ASP A 90 17.43 -15.63 0.07
C ASP A 90 18.04 -17.01 0.40
N LYS A 91 18.74 -17.63 -0.55
CA LYS A 91 19.41 -18.93 -0.37
C LYS A 91 20.83 -18.80 0.19
N LEU A 92 21.37 -17.59 0.29
CA LEU A 92 22.73 -17.35 0.77
C LEU A 92 22.79 -17.36 2.30
N ASP A 93 23.94 -17.77 2.83
CA ASP A 93 24.26 -17.60 4.25
C ASP A 93 24.59 -16.13 4.58
N PRO A 94 24.66 -15.74 5.87
CA PRO A 94 24.91 -14.34 6.24
C PRO A 94 26.22 -13.75 5.69
N LEU A 95 27.28 -14.56 5.56
CA LEU A 95 28.56 -14.10 5.06
C LEU A 95 28.48 -13.81 3.56
N ASP A 96 27.85 -14.71 2.80
CA ASP A 96 27.71 -14.56 1.35
C ASP A 96 26.69 -13.48 0.98
N LYS A 97 25.67 -13.24 1.80
CA LYS A 97 24.79 -12.06 1.69
C LYS A 97 25.58 -10.76 1.76
N SER A 98 26.47 -10.63 2.75
CA SER A 98 27.33 -9.45 2.92
C SER A 98 28.26 -9.24 1.71
N LYS A 99 28.80 -10.31 1.12
CA LYS A 99 29.60 -10.21 -0.12
C LYS A 99 28.75 -9.76 -1.31
N ALA A 100 27.54 -10.30 -1.46
CA ALA A 100 26.64 -9.93 -2.53
C ALA A 100 26.26 -8.44 -2.47
N GLU A 101 25.99 -7.92 -1.27
CA GLU A 101 25.75 -6.49 -1.01
C GLU A 101 26.97 -5.64 -1.39
N ALA A 102 28.16 -5.98 -0.89
CA ALA A 102 29.39 -5.24 -1.20
C ALA A 102 29.68 -5.18 -2.70
N TYR A 103 29.37 -6.27 -3.44
CA TYR A 103 29.52 -6.29 -4.89
C TYR A 103 28.51 -5.38 -5.60
N MET A 104 27.24 -5.42 -5.19
CA MET A 104 26.20 -4.53 -5.72
C MET A 104 26.52 -3.06 -5.46
N GLU A 105 27.02 -2.73 -4.26
CA GLU A 105 27.48 -1.39 -3.91
C GLU A 105 28.66 -0.94 -4.78
N GLY A 106 29.66 -1.81 -4.95
CA GLY A 106 30.84 -1.52 -5.78
C GLY A 106 30.48 -1.24 -7.25
N LEU A 107 29.51 -1.96 -7.80
CA LEU A 107 28.99 -1.71 -9.15
C LEU A 107 28.20 -0.40 -9.24
N SER A 108 27.39 -0.09 -8.23
CA SER A 108 26.59 1.14 -8.15
C SER A 108 27.47 2.40 -8.03
N ALA A 109 28.59 2.32 -7.30
CA ALA A 109 29.54 3.42 -7.17
C ALA A 109 30.23 3.76 -8.50
N LYS A 110 30.69 2.75 -9.25
CA LYS A 110 31.34 2.95 -10.56
C LYS A 110 30.45 3.59 -11.62
N ALA A 111 29.13 3.41 -11.51
CA ALA A 111 28.17 3.99 -12.46
C ALA A 111 27.98 5.51 -12.30
N LYS A 112 28.51 6.13 -11.22
CA LYS A 112 28.44 7.58 -10.98
C LYS A 112 29.67 8.35 -11.46
N ASP A 113 30.74 7.64 -11.84
CA ASP A 113 32.02 8.21 -12.25
C ASP A 113 32.23 8.20 -13.79
N ILE A 114 31.15 7.96 -14.56
CA ILE A 114 31.07 8.06 -16.02
C ILE A 114 29.94 9.03 -16.36
#